data_AF-A0A7V5PC16-F1
#
_entry.id   AF-A0A7V5PC16-F1
#
_cell.length_a   1.000
_cell.length_b   1.000
_cell.length_c   1.000
_cell.angle_alpha   90.00
_cell.angle_beta   90.00
_cell.angle_gamma   90.00
#
_symmetry.space_group_name_H-M   'P 1'
#
loop_
_entity.id
_entity.type
_entity.pdbx_description
1 polymer ?
#
loop_
_entity_poly.entity_id
_entity_poly.type
_entity_poly.pdbx_seq_one_letter_code
_entity_poly.pdbx_strand_id
1 'polypeptide(L)'
;MIKNKTKKFFIILGLALLSMAVHSQISLNHIFGNNMVLQRDKPVKIWGWAAPGENVTIKFAGQVKSSITSDEGEWVIYLDPMSANAVPQDFVVVGDNSSVTFNNVLVGDVWILGGQSNMEFDLARIYNGDAEVVSANFPLIRLMTIPRAVSHIPLKDFKPLNEYDSWNNRYEKKGYWFICSPETVKTFSGLGYIFGRRIQMASKIPIGLIDVSRGGTTVEAWMSTKTLSETLENKKLLKLWEDKIAAYDPEENLKKKIRNWEKRTASRKKLGQKPNPKPVKPDPGPALNQNRPGSCYNGMLSVFAGLTVKGVIFHQGYNNALSDARPKLYALNFKLLIKDWRKAFNNDKMPFCIVEFSAGGTPQTLDNFEESMIDAAPFIREGQFKAYKDMDNVGYVCAYDQQVNWYHPQKKVEIGERIARWAMSTQYGFDLGWEPAEYTNVEKLKDKIIITFSKEIKTSDDRPFEGFAIAGIDRHFYPAEAKYVALGKNNKGEIIYDKKKLEIFNKLVPEPKEVRYAWARNPIGNVVNNTMHERIIPLPLFRTDKWDYPEAPYDVNEMIKHRKNLNMLRRESKEWAHLRIIQEAEQVLKENKLELK
;
A
#
# COMPACT_ATOMS: atom_id res chain seq x y z
N MET A 1 -0.82 57.44 82.57
CA MET A 1 -1.84 56.40 82.78
C MET A 1 -3.11 56.83 82.07
N ILE A 2 -3.52 56.15 80.99
CA ILE A 2 -4.91 55.99 80.52
C ILE A 2 -4.87 54.85 79.48
N LYS A 3 -5.67 53.80 79.71
CA LYS A 3 -5.82 52.62 78.84
C LYS A 3 -6.83 52.92 77.74
N ASN A 4 -6.50 52.61 76.48
CA ASN A 4 -7.47 52.55 75.39
C ASN A 4 -7.81 51.10 75.04
N LYS A 5 -9.12 50.79 75.06
CA LYS A 5 -9.73 49.55 74.59
C LYS A 5 -9.92 49.62 73.08
N THR A 6 -9.50 48.60 72.33
CA THR A 6 -9.89 48.41 70.93
C THR A 6 -10.79 47.19 70.79
N LYS A 7 -11.96 47.41 70.17
CA LYS A 7 -12.95 46.39 69.78
C LYS A 7 -12.65 45.87 68.37
N LYS A 8 -12.92 44.56 68.23
CA LYS A 8 -13.13 43.68 67.06
C LYS A 8 -13.39 44.34 65.69
N PHE A 9 -12.83 43.72 64.64
CA PHE A 9 -13.55 43.40 63.39
C PHE A 9 -12.89 42.18 62.71
N PHE A 10 -13.60 41.04 62.66
CA PHE A 10 -13.27 39.90 61.79
C PHE A 10 -14.17 40.03 60.56
N ILE A 11 -13.57 40.24 59.39
CA ILE A 11 -14.24 40.16 58.09
C ILE A 11 -14.02 38.75 57.57
N ILE A 12 -15.07 37.92 57.55
CA ILE A 12 -15.10 36.65 56.83
C ILE A 12 -15.58 36.98 55.41
N LEU A 13 -14.66 36.94 54.45
CA LEU A 13 -14.96 37.06 53.02
C LEU A 13 -15.26 35.66 52.49
N GLY A 14 -16.54 35.32 52.33
CA GLY A 14 -16.96 34.09 51.65
C GLY A 14 -16.76 34.21 50.15
N LEU A 15 -15.75 33.51 49.59
CA LEU A 15 -15.67 33.26 48.16
C LEU A 15 -16.73 32.22 47.79
N ALA A 16 -17.83 32.66 47.19
CA ALA A 16 -18.70 31.79 46.41
C ALA A 16 -17.97 31.41 45.11
N LEU A 17 -17.35 30.23 45.08
CA LEU A 17 -16.94 29.55 43.86
C LEU A 17 -18.22 29.19 43.09
N LEU A 18 -18.67 30.07 42.18
CA LEU A 18 -19.57 29.65 41.12
C LEU A 18 -18.78 28.69 40.21
N SER A 19 -18.98 27.39 40.42
CA SER A 19 -18.64 26.38 39.42
C SER A 19 -19.54 26.61 38.21
N MET A 20 -19.06 27.37 37.22
CA MET A 20 -19.64 27.29 35.88
C MET A 20 -19.49 25.84 35.44
N ALA A 21 -20.57 25.07 35.47
CA ALA A 21 -20.62 23.78 34.83
C ALA A 21 -20.37 24.02 33.34
N VAL A 22 -19.15 23.72 32.88
CA VAL A 22 -18.83 23.63 31.46
C VAL A 22 -19.58 22.41 30.96
N HIS A 23 -20.75 22.63 30.36
CA HIS A 23 -21.54 21.55 29.79
C HIS A 23 -20.80 21.09 28.52
N SER A 24 -20.32 19.85 28.54
CA SER A 24 -19.66 19.25 27.37
C SER A 24 -20.71 19.05 26.27
N GLN A 25 -20.44 19.55 25.07
CA GLN A 25 -21.29 19.31 23.92
C GLN A 25 -21.04 17.89 23.41
N ILE A 26 -22.11 17.16 23.06
CA ILE A 26 -21.97 15.85 22.44
C ILE A 26 -21.19 15.97 21.12
N SER A 27 -20.20 15.11 20.95
CA SER A 27 -19.34 15.07 19.78
C SER A 27 -19.10 13.62 19.36
N LEU A 28 -18.77 13.44 18.08
CA LEU A 28 -18.41 12.15 17.51
C LEU A 28 -16.99 12.22 16.95
N ASN A 29 -16.39 11.05 16.79
CA ASN A 29 -15.16 10.92 16.01
C ASN A 29 -15.35 11.51 14.60
N HIS A 30 -14.33 12.21 14.09
CA HIS A 30 -14.43 12.92 12.82
C HIS A 30 -14.54 12.00 11.59
N ILE A 31 -14.45 10.68 11.77
CA ILE A 31 -14.82 9.72 10.73
C ILE A 31 -16.32 9.79 10.38
N PHE A 32 -17.18 10.24 11.30
CA PHE A 32 -18.61 10.43 11.06
C PHE A 32 -18.90 11.86 10.60
N GLY A 33 -19.80 11.99 9.61
CA GLY A 33 -20.13 13.30 9.06
C GLY A 33 -21.22 13.26 7.99
N ASN A 34 -21.58 14.43 7.49
CA ASN A 34 -22.51 14.57 6.36
C ASN A 34 -22.03 13.78 5.15
N ASN A 35 -22.97 13.26 4.35
CA ASN A 35 -22.70 12.46 3.15
C ASN A 35 -22.05 11.09 3.40
N MET A 36 -21.88 10.61 4.63
CA MET A 36 -21.17 9.33 4.86
C MET A 36 -21.95 8.10 4.37
N VAL A 37 -21.25 6.97 4.28
CA VAL A 37 -21.84 5.63 4.12
C VAL A 37 -21.58 4.83 5.39
N LEU A 38 -22.62 4.24 5.97
CA LEU A 38 -22.50 3.27 7.06
C LEU A 38 -22.53 1.84 6.49
N GLN A 39 -21.75 0.93 7.08
CA GLN A 39 -21.62 -0.45 6.61
C GLN A 39 -22.93 -1.24 6.76
N ARG A 40 -23.36 -1.88 5.68
CA ARG A 40 -24.52 -2.80 5.65
C ARG A 40 -24.20 -4.18 6.22
N ASP A 41 -25.25 -4.94 6.53
CA ASP A 41 -25.27 -6.37 6.84
C ASP A 41 -24.35 -6.80 8.01
N LYS A 42 -23.92 -5.84 8.83
CA LYS A 42 -23.13 -6.05 10.04
C LYS A 42 -23.55 -5.04 11.11
N PRO A 43 -23.38 -5.34 12.41
CA PRO A 43 -23.55 -4.34 13.46
C PRO A 43 -22.61 -3.15 13.22
N VAL A 44 -23.15 -1.93 13.29
CA VAL A 44 -22.38 -0.71 13.02
C VAL A 44 -22.01 -0.05 14.32
N LYS A 45 -20.71 -0.03 14.64
CA LYS A 45 -20.18 0.67 15.81
C LYS A 45 -20.19 2.18 15.55
N ILE A 46 -20.85 2.93 16.43
CA ILE A 46 -20.78 4.39 16.51
C ILE A 46 -20.20 4.77 17.87
N TRP A 47 -19.34 5.78 17.90
CA TRP A 47 -18.72 6.24 19.14
C TRP A 47 -18.43 7.74 19.12
N GLY A 48 -18.25 8.30 20.30
CA GLY A 48 -17.98 9.72 20.50
C GLY A 48 -17.72 10.07 21.96
N TRP A 49 -17.86 11.35 22.26
CA TRP A 49 -17.66 11.92 23.60
C TRP A 49 -18.83 12.81 24.00
N ALA A 50 -19.17 12.81 25.28
CA ALA A 50 -20.13 13.74 25.90
C ALA A 50 -19.72 13.97 27.38
N ALA A 51 -20.57 14.62 28.19
CA ALA A 51 -20.27 14.72 29.63
C ALA A 51 -20.31 13.32 30.29
N PRO A 52 -19.51 13.03 31.32
CA PRO A 52 -19.57 11.76 32.05
C PRO A 52 -20.95 11.48 32.66
N GLY A 53 -21.46 10.25 32.52
CA GLY A 53 -22.78 9.83 33.00
C GLY A 53 -23.98 10.33 32.16
N GLU A 54 -23.74 11.02 31.05
CA GLU A 54 -24.77 11.55 30.15
C GLU A 54 -25.45 10.43 29.35
N ASN A 55 -26.77 10.53 29.15
CA ASN A 55 -27.49 9.63 28.25
C ASN A 55 -27.30 10.06 26.80
N VAL A 56 -26.81 9.14 25.97
CA VAL A 56 -26.67 9.36 24.53
C VAL A 56 -27.63 8.45 23.78
N THR A 57 -28.38 9.02 22.84
CA THR A 57 -29.34 8.30 21.99
C THR A 57 -29.07 8.57 20.51
N ILE A 58 -29.00 7.50 19.72
CA ILE A 58 -28.90 7.55 18.25
C ILE A 58 -30.26 7.22 17.64
N LYS A 59 -30.66 8.00 16.62
CA LYS A 59 -31.79 7.73 15.75
C LYS A 59 -31.32 7.65 14.30
N PHE A 60 -31.48 6.48 13.68
CA PHE A 60 -31.13 6.28 12.27
C PHE A 60 -31.82 5.04 11.70
N ALA A 61 -32.29 5.10 10.45
CA ALA A 61 -32.90 3.97 9.73
C ALA A 61 -34.00 3.23 10.54
N GLY A 62 -34.85 3.99 11.23
CA GLY A 62 -35.91 3.46 12.10
C GLY A 62 -35.45 2.89 13.43
N GLN A 63 -34.14 2.84 13.70
CA GLN A 63 -33.58 2.39 14.97
C GLN A 63 -33.49 3.55 15.97
N VAL A 64 -33.75 3.24 17.24
CA VAL A 64 -33.44 4.10 18.39
C VAL A 64 -32.62 3.28 19.37
N LYS A 65 -31.38 3.70 19.63
CA LYS A 65 -30.45 2.99 20.53
C LYS A 65 -29.82 4.00 21.47
N SER A 66 -29.60 3.60 22.73
CA SER A 66 -29.03 4.48 23.74
C SER A 66 -27.90 3.81 24.52
N SER A 67 -26.99 4.62 25.06
CA SER A 67 -25.94 4.23 25.99
C SER A 67 -25.70 5.37 26.97
N ILE A 68 -25.04 5.08 28.09
CA ILE A 68 -24.52 6.08 29.00
C ILE A 68 -23.03 6.25 28.71
N THR A 69 -22.51 7.47 28.84
CA THR A 69 -21.07 7.75 28.71
C THR A 69 -20.28 7.22 29.92
N SER A 70 -19.02 6.86 29.71
CA SER A 70 -18.11 6.45 30.79
C SER A 70 -17.71 7.64 31.68
N ASP A 71 -16.94 7.35 32.74
CA ASP A 71 -16.36 8.38 33.62
C ASP A 71 -15.39 9.31 32.86
N GLU A 72 -14.81 8.84 31.76
CA GLU A 72 -13.98 9.62 30.84
C GLU A 72 -14.79 10.31 29.73
N GLY A 73 -16.13 10.20 29.76
CA GLY A 73 -17.04 10.81 28.81
C GLY A 73 -17.14 10.08 27.46
N GLU A 74 -16.57 8.87 27.32
CA GLU A 74 -16.64 8.10 26.06
C GLU A 74 -17.93 7.29 25.98
N TRP A 75 -18.50 7.15 24.78
CA TRP A 75 -19.66 6.28 24.57
C TRP A 75 -19.53 5.48 23.29
N VAL A 76 -20.19 4.31 23.28
CA VAL A 76 -20.27 3.43 22.13
C VAL A 76 -21.69 2.90 22.02
N ILE A 77 -22.27 2.98 20.82
CA ILE A 77 -23.57 2.41 20.49
C ILE A 77 -23.41 1.55 19.24
N TYR A 78 -24.03 0.38 19.23
CA TYR A 78 -24.12 -0.48 18.05
C TYR A 78 -25.51 -0.38 17.44
N LEU A 79 -25.56 0.01 16.17
CA LEU A 79 -26.78 -0.18 15.36
C LEU A 79 -26.84 -1.64 14.90
N ASP A 80 -28.05 -2.17 14.83
CA ASP A 80 -28.31 -3.51 14.29
C ASP A 80 -27.95 -3.53 12.78
N PRO A 81 -27.62 -4.71 12.21
CA PRO A 81 -27.38 -4.85 10.77
C PRO A 81 -28.48 -4.22 9.93
N MET A 82 -28.08 -3.40 8.96
CA MET A 82 -28.99 -2.72 8.03
C MET A 82 -28.74 -3.21 6.61
N SER A 83 -29.81 -3.41 5.84
CA SER A 83 -29.68 -3.65 4.40
C SER A 83 -29.19 -2.40 3.65
N ALA A 84 -28.62 -2.60 2.46
CA ALA A 84 -28.20 -1.49 1.61
C ALA A 84 -29.37 -0.52 1.35
N ASN A 85 -29.12 0.78 1.49
CA ASN A 85 -30.11 1.83 1.25
C ASN A 85 -29.45 3.05 0.59
N ALA A 86 -29.90 3.32 -0.64
CA ALA A 86 -29.43 4.44 -1.45
C ALA A 86 -30.22 5.74 -1.23
N VAL A 87 -31.28 5.71 -0.42
CA VAL A 87 -32.07 6.89 -0.06
C VAL A 87 -31.36 7.66 1.07
N PRO A 88 -31.03 8.95 0.87
CA PRO A 88 -30.47 9.82 1.89
C PRO A 88 -31.33 9.86 3.16
N GLN A 89 -30.71 9.69 4.32
CA GLN A 89 -31.37 9.78 5.62
C GLN A 89 -30.57 10.68 6.58
N ASP A 90 -31.29 11.27 7.53
CA ASP A 90 -30.68 11.99 8.64
C ASP A 90 -30.27 11.02 9.74
N PHE A 91 -29.04 11.17 10.22
CA PHE A 91 -28.49 10.46 11.35
C PHE A 91 -28.41 11.43 12.53
N VAL A 92 -29.16 11.17 13.58
CA VAL A 92 -29.30 12.11 14.71
C VAL A 92 -28.74 11.47 15.97
N VAL A 93 -27.87 12.19 16.66
CA VAL A 93 -27.35 11.84 17.98
C VAL A 93 -27.79 12.91 18.97
N VAL A 94 -28.43 12.47 20.05
CA VAL A 94 -29.01 13.33 21.08
C VAL A 94 -28.33 13.00 22.40
N GLY A 95 -27.68 13.99 23.00
CA GLY A 95 -27.28 13.99 24.41
C GLY A 95 -28.30 14.72 25.27
N ASP A 96 -28.03 14.87 26.57
CA ASP A 96 -28.96 15.49 27.51
C ASP A 96 -29.17 16.98 27.21
N ASN A 97 -28.13 17.68 26.74
CA ASN A 97 -28.14 19.14 26.53
C ASN A 97 -27.86 19.58 25.09
N SER A 98 -27.55 18.65 24.19
CA SER A 98 -27.16 18.98 22.82
C SER A 98 -27.49 17.86 21.84
N SER A 99 -27.53 18.18 20.55
CA SER A 99 -27.69 17.18 19.49
C SER A 99 -26.82 17.48 18.29
N VAL A 100 -26.44 16.43 17.57
CA VAL A 100 -25.71 16.48 16.31
C VAL A 100 -26.51 15.74 15.27
N THR A 101 -26.72 16.36 14.11
CA THR A 101 -27.37 15.73 12.96
C THR A 101 -26.40 15.69 11.80
N PHE A 102 -26.22 14.51 11.20
CA PHE A 102 -25.54 14.34 9.93
C PHE A 102 -26.56 14.05 8.84
N ASN A 103 -26.53 14.84 7.78
CA ASN A 103 -27.45 14.73 6.65
C ASN A 103 -26.85 13.86 5.54
N ASN A 104 -27.73 13.32 4.68
CA ASN A 104 -27.36 12.55 3.50
C ASN A 104 -26.52 11.29 3.81
N VAL A 105 -26.89 10.58 4.88
CA VAL A 105 -26.24 9.33 5.25
C VAL A 105 -26.87 8.17 4.47
N LEU A 106 -26.03 7.33 3.88
CA LEU A 106 -26.41 6.13 3.13
C LEU A 106 -26.00 4.86 3.88
N VAL A 107 -26.58 3.72 3.50
CA VAL A 107 -26.18 2.39 4.00
C VAL A 107 -25.65 1.56 2.84
N GLY A 108 -24.42 1.05 2.95
CA GLY A 108 -23.73 0.39 1.84
C GLY A 108 -22.44 -0.29 2.26
N ASP A 109 -21.49 -0.47 1.34
CA ASP A 109 -20.20 -1.11 1.64
C ASP A 109 -19.09 -0.07 1.81
N VAL A 110 -18.37 -0.15 2.93
CA VAL A 110 -17.27 0.78 3.27
C VAL A 110 -15.92 0.08 3.12
N TRP A 111 -15.02 0.66 2.33
CA TRP A 111 -13.71 0.12 2.02
C TRP A 111 -12.59 1.07 2.45
N ILE A 112 -11.51 0.49 2.98
CA ILE A 112 -10.29 1.23 3.34
C ILE A 112 -9.25 1.06 2.24
N LEU A 113 -8.66 2.17 1.82
CA LEU A 113 -7.55 2.23 0.87
C LEU A 113 -6.29 2.61 1.64
N GLY A 114 -5.37 1.66 1.78
CA GLY A 114 -4.16 1.81 2.57
C GLY A 114 -2.88 1.67 1.75
N GLY A 115 -1.77 2.08 2.35
CA GLY A 115 -0.42 1.90 1.79
C GLY A 115 0.29 3.22 1.56
N GLN A 116 0.95 3.36 0.40
CA GLN A 116 1.81 4.51 0.11
C GLN A 116 1.40 5.29 -1.16
N SER A 117 2.33 6.06 -1.70
CA SER A 117 2.14 7.04 -2.77
C SER A 117 1.48 6.52 -4.05
N ASN A 118 1.58 5.23 -4.37
CA ASN A 118 0.87 4.66 -5.52
C ASN A 118 -0.62 4.39 -5.26
N MET A 119 -1.03 4.24 -4.00
CA MET A 119 -2.43 4.28 -3.57
C MET A 119 -2.91 5.74 -3.48
N GLU A 120 -2.09 6.63 -2.90
CA GLU A 120 -2.42 8.06 -2.73
C GLU A 120 -2.56 8.84 -4.04
N PHE A 121 -2.08 8.26 -5.15
CA PHE A 121 -1.90 8.97 -6.41
C PHE A 121 -3.22 9.49 -6.99
N ASP A 122 -3.31 10.81 -7.17
CA ASP A 122 -4.48 11.52 -7.69
C ASP A 122 -4.99 10.92 -9.01
N LEU A 123 -6.31 10.73 -9.11
CA LEU A 123 -6.99 10.29 -10.34
C LEU A 123 -6.62 11.16 -11.54
N ALA A 124 -6.60 12.48 -11.39
CA ALA A 124 -6.30 13.40 -12.50
C ALA A 124 -4.89 13.25 -13.08
N ARG A 125 -4.00 12.51 -12.42
CA ARG A 125 -2.60 12.34 -12.84
C ARG A 125 -2.33 10.98 -13.46
N ILE A 126 -3.32 10.09 -13.50
CA ILE A 126 -3.21 8.79 -14.18
C ILE A 126 -3.37 8.97 -15.70
N TYR A 127 -2.99 7.98 -16.50
CA TYR A 127 -3.27 8.03 -17.94
C TYR A 127 -4.78 7.99 -18.20
N ASN A 128 -5.26 8.89 -19.06
CA ASN A 128 -6.69 9.16 -19.29
C ASN A 128 -7.46 9.60 -18.02
N GLY A 129 -6.74 10.10 -17.01
CA GLY A 129 -7.34 10.55 -15.75
C GLY A 129 -8.27 11.74 -15.91
N ASP A 130 -8.08 12.56 -16.94
CA ASP A 130 -8.98 13.65 -17.32
C ASP A 130 -10.36 13.14 -17.75
N ALA A 131 -10.42 12.14 -18.62
CA ALA A 131 -11.67 11.50 -19.03
C ALA A 131 -12.36 10.79 -17.86
N GLU A 132 -11.58 10.15 -16.99
CA GLU A 132 -12.09 9.54 -15.76
C GLU A 132 -12.70 10.57 -14.81
N VAL A 133 -12.07 11.74 -14.65
CA VAL A 133 -12.56 12.83 -13.81
C VAL A 133 -13.85 13.44 -14.36
N VAL A 134 -13.89 13.81 -15.64
CA VAL A 134 -15.08 14.47 -16.24
C VAL A 134 -16.32 13.56 -16.20
N SER A 135 -16.13 12.25 -16.27
CA SER A 135 -17.21 11.26 -16.21
C SER A 135 -17.62 10.83 -14.80
N ALA A 136 -16.96 11.32 -13.74
CA ALA A 136 -17.13 10.86 -12.37
C ALA A 136 -18.38 11.41 -11.66
N ASN A 137 -19.58 11.17 -12.21
CA ASN A 137 -20.85 11.59 -11.63
C ASN A 137 -21.52 10.42 -10.90
N PHE A 138 -20.94 9.99 -9.76
CA PHE A 138 -21.39 8.82 -9.02
C PHE A 138 -21.95 9.20 -7.64
N PRO A 139 -23.21 9.66 -7.55
CA PRO A 139 -23.80 10.13 -6.30
C PRO A 139 -24.09 9.03 -5.28
N LEU A 140 -23.74 7.76 -5.54
CA LEU A 140 -23.75 6.68 -4.57
C LEU A 140 -22.35 6.29 -4.10
N ILE A 141 -21.30 6.97 -4.58
CA ILE A 141 -19.94 6.82 -4.09
C ILE A 141 -19.63 8.00 -3.17
N ARG A 142 -19.03 7.71 -2.01
CA ARG A 142 -18.60 8.69 -1.01
C ARG A 142 -17.12 8.53 -0.75
N LEU A 143 -16.41 9.65 -0.77
CA LEU A 143 -14.95 9.71 -0.72
C LEU A 143 -14.53 10.43 0.56
N MET A 144 -13.56 9.86 1.27
CA MET A 144 -12.89 10.53 2.37
C MET A 144 -11.39 10.24 2.29
N THR A 145 -10.56 11.26 2.48
CA THR A 145 -9.11 11.09 2.69
C THR A 145 -8.78 11.50 4.12
N ILE A 146 -8.09 10.64 4.85
CA ILE A 146 -7.64 10.90 6.23
C ILE A 146 -6.46 11.88 6.20
N PRO A 147 -6.48 12.95 7.02
CA PRO A 147 -5.33 13.86 7.14
C PRO A 147 -4.05 13.13 7.55
N ARG A 148 -2.92 13.56 6.98
CA ARG A 148 -1.62 12.96 7.33
C ARG A 148 -1.24 13.35 8.75
N ALA A 149 -0.88 12.37 9.57
CA ALA A 149 -0.39 12.58 10.92
C ALA A 149 0.68 11.54 11.28
N VAL A 150 1.57 11.89 12.21
CA VAL A 150 2.52 10.96 12.83
C VAL A 150 2.31 11.02 14.33
N SER A 151 2.33 9.87 15.00
CA SER A 151 2.28 9.82 16.46
C SER A 151 3.08 8.65 17.02
N HIS A 152 3.56 8.80 18.24
CA HIS A 152 4.23 7.73 18.99
C HIS A 152 3.23 6.91 19.83
N ILE A 153 2.05 7.48 20.10
CA ILE A 153 0.92 6.83 20.79
C ILE A 153 -0.31 6.83 19.90
N PRO A 154 -1.19 5.82 19.96
CA PRO A 154 -2.44 5.81 19.21
C PRO A 154 -3.26 7.08 19.49
N LEU A 155 -3.60 7.80 18.43
CA LEU A 155 -4.57 8.90 18.50
C LEU A 155 -5.98 8.32 18.45
N LYS A 156 -6.91 8.94 19.21
CA LYS A 156 -8.33 8.54 19.26
C LYS A 156 -9.19 9.22 18.18
N ASP A 157 -8.68 10.26 17.54
CA ASP A 157 -9.38 11.06 16.54
C ASP A 157 -8.40 11.87 15.67
N PHE A 158 -8.90 12.49 14.60
CA PHE A 158 -8.14 13.40 13.75
C PHE A 158 -8.85 14.75 13.62
N LYS A 159 -8.09 15.82 13.34
CA LYS A 159 -8.67 17.12 12.99
C LYS A 159 -8.84 17.21 11.48
N PRO A 160 -10.03 17.57 10.97
CA PRO A 160 -10.21 17.83 9.55
C PRO A 160 -9.28 18.95 9.06
N LEU A 161 -8.78 18.80 7.84
CA LEU A 161 -7.87 19.73 7.20
C LEU A 161 -8.65 20.55 6.14
N ASN A 162 -8.47 21.86 6.14
CA ASN A 162 -8.94 22.75 5.08
C ASN A 162 -7.93 23.90 4.94
N GLU A 163 -6.82 23.62 4.27
CA GLU A 163 -5.67 24.52 4.19
C GLU A 163 -5.22 24.74 2.75
N TYR A 164 -4.69 25.93 2.46
CA TYR A 164 -4.12 26.22 1.15
C TYR A 164 -2.73 25.60 1.02
N ASP A 165 -2.58 24.66 0.09
CA ASP A 165 -1.29 24.09 -0.30
C ASP A 165 -0.68 24.94 -1.41
N SER A 166 0.32 25.75 -1.04
CA SER A 166 1.05 26.61 -1.97
C SER A 166 1.92 25.85 -2.98
N TRP A 167 2.30 24.59 -2.70
CA TRP A 167 3.07 23.77 -3.63
C TRP A 167 2.22 23.29 -4.80
N ASN A 168 0.99 22.89 -4.49
CA ASN A 168 0.03 22.41 -5.49
C ASN A 168 -0.94 23.50 -5.96
N ASN A 169 -0.82 24.71 -5.39
CA ASN A 169 -1.64 25.89 -5.71
C ASN A 169 -3.15 25.59 -5.61
N ARG A 170 -3.57 24.92 -4.53
CA ARG A 170 -4.96 24.50 -4.29
C ARG A 170 -5.27 24.36 -2.81
N TYR A 171 -6.55 24.42 -2.44
CA TYR A 171 -6.98 24.02 -1.10
C TYR A 171 -7.01 22.50 -0.97
N GLU A 172 -6.43 21.98 0.11
CA GLU A 172 -6.50 20.58 0.50
C GLU A 172 -7.58 20.41 1.58
N LYS A 173 -8.66 19.72 1.21
CA LYS A 173 -9.75 19.38 2.14
C LYS A 173 -9.71 17.88 2.47
N LYS A 174 -9.42 17.53 3.73
CA LYS A 174 -9.29 16.14 4.20
C LYS A 174 -10.04 15.96 5.51
N GLY A 175 -10.47 14.74 5.80
CA GLY A 175 -11.28 14.44 6.99
C GLY A 175 -12.76 14.79 6.85
N TYR A 176 -13.26 14.86 5.62
CA TYR A 176 -14.67 15.06 5.31
C TYR A 176 -15.13 14.04 4.27
N TRP A 177 -16.42 13.69 4.30
CA TRP A 177 -17.06 12.86 3.29
C TRP A 177 -17.59 13.72 2.13
N PHE A 178 -17.17 13.36 0.92
CA PHE A 178 -17.58 14.02 -0.31
C PHE A 178 -18.42 13.09 -1.18
N ILE A 179 -19.46 13.64 -1.81
CA ILE A 179 -20.13 13.01 -2.94
C ILE A 179 -19.11 12.89 -4.09
N CYS A 180 -19.00 11.72 -4.72
CA CYS A 180 -18.13 11.56 -5.89
C CYS A 180 -18.68 12.38 -7.07
N SER A 181 -17.92 13.39 -7.44
CA SER A 181 -18.15 14.33 -8.55
C SER A 181 -16.82 14.61 -9.24
N PRO A 182 -16.81 15.19 -10.45
CA PRO A 182 -15.56 15.60 -11.10
C PRO A 182 -14.68 16.50 -10.22
N GLU A 183 -15.26 17.41 -9.44
CA GLU A 183 -14.52 18.31 -8.56
C GLU A 183 -13.83 17.54 -7.42
N THR A 184 -14.57 16.68 -6.74
CA THR A 184 -14.12 16.01 -5.51
C THR A 184 -13.23 14.79 -5.77
N VAL A 185 -13.41 14.11 -6.90
CA VAL A 185 -12.63 12.90 -7.23
C VAL A 185 -11.25 13.22 -7.81
N LYS A 186 -11.06 14.41 -8.38
CA LYS A 186 -9.86 14.80 -9.12
C LYS A 186 -8.57 14.50 -8.37
N THR A 187 -8.59 14.72 -7.06
CA THR A 187 -7.45 14.58 -6.15
C THR A 187 -7.57 13.38 -5.22
N PHE A 188 -8.55 12.49 -5.46
CA PHE A 188 -8.71 11.25 -4.73
C PHE A 188 -7.85 10.14 -5.34
N SER A 189 -7.63 9.05 -4.59
CA SER A 189 -6.92 7.86 -5.06
C SER A 189 -7.47 7.34 -6.40
N GLY A 190 -6.62 7.33 -7.43
CA GLY A 190 -6.99 6.82 -8.75
C GLY A 190 -7.33 5.33 -8.72
N LEU A 191 -6.55 4.50 -8.02
CA LEU A 191 -6.84 3.08 -7.86
C LEU A 191 -8.15 2.87 -7.08
N GLY A 192 -8.33 3.62 -6.00
CA GLY A 192 -9.54 3.58 -5.18
C GLY A 192 -10.80 3.92 -5.96
N TYR A 193 -10.77 4.99 -6.76
CA TYR A 193 -11.89 5.39 -7.59
C TYR A 193 -12.25 4.35 -8.65
N ILE A 194 -11.27 3.85 -9.42
CA ILE A 194 -11.55 2.86 -10.48
C ILE A 194 -12.18 1.60 -9.88
N PHE A 195 -11.64 1.13 -8.74
CA PHE A 195 -12.23 0.06 -7.95
C PHE A 195 -13.68 0.37 -7.55
N GLY A 196 -13.90 1.47 -6.81
CA GLY A 196 -15.20 1.78 -6.22
C GLY A 196 -16.26 2.04 -7.28
N ARG A 197 -15.91 2.69 -8.39
CA ARG A 197 -16.78 2.88 -9.56
C ARG A 197 -17.24 1.54 -10.11
N ARG A 198 -16.32 0.62 -10.39
CA ARG A 198 -16.66 -0.66 -10.98
C ARG A 198 -17.56 -1.49 -10.06
N ILE A 199 -17.27 -1.49 -8.76
CA ILE A 199 -18.11 -2.15 -7.75
C ILE A 199 -19.49 -1.52 -7.63
N GLN A 200 -19.58 -0.20 -7.56
CA GLN A 200 -20.87 0.50 -7.48
C GLN A 200 -21.71 0.24 -8.74
N MET A 201 -21.10 0.25 -9.93
CA MET A 201 -21.80 -0.02 -11.18
C MET A 201 -22.37 -1.45 -11.24
N ALA A 202 -21.63 -2.44 -10.75
CA ALA A 202 -22.04 -3.84 -10.77
C ALA A 202 -23.08 -4.15 -9.68
N SER A 203 -22.85 -3.66 -8.47
CA SER A 203 -23.68 -3.99 -7.30
C SER A 203 -24.88 -3.07 -7.09
N LYS A 204 -24.84 -1.84 -7.64
CA LYS A 204 -25.79 -0.74 -7.40
C LYS A 204 -25.89 -0.29 -5.93
N ILE A 205 -25.01 -0.78 -5.06
CA ILE A 205 -24.99 -0.46 -3.63
C ILE A 205 -24.18 0.83 -3.40
N PRO A 206 -24.54 1.67 -2.42
CA PRO A 206 -23.70 2.79 -2.01
C PRO A 206 -22.30 2.34 -1.57
N ILE A 207 -21.25 3.02 -2.03
CA ILE A 207 -19.86 2.66 -1.72
C ILE A 207 -19.18 3.82 -0.98
N GLY A 208 -18.69 3.57 0.23
CA GLY A 208 -17.81 4.47 0.96
C GLY A 208 -16.34 4.09 0.75
N LEU A 209 -15.49 5.03 0.36
CA LEU A 209 -14.05 4.83 0.19
C LEU A 209 -13.28 5.75 1.13
N ILE A 210 -12.49 5.16 2.03
CA ILE A 210 -11.65 5.88 2.99
C ILE A 210 -10.18 5.69 2.59
N ASP A 211 -9.54 6.74 2.09
CA ASP A 211 -8.12 6.77 1.78
C ASP A 211 -7.30 7.17 3.02
N VAL A 212 -6.54 6.22 3.55
CA VAL A 212 -5.60 6.40 4.65
C VAL A 212 -4.14 6.20 4.17
N SER A 213 -3.87 6.29 2.88
CA SER A 213 -2.53 6.08 2.34
C SER A 213 -1.59 7.27 2.58
N ARG A 214 -0.28 7.00 2.61
CA ARG A 214 0.75 8.05 2.75
C ARG A 214 2.04 7.73 2.03
N GLY A 215 2.43 8.60 1.10
CA GLY A 215 3.67 8.51 0.34
C GLY A 215 4.94 8.33 1.17
N GLY A 216 5.84 7.47 0.69
CA GLY A 216 7.16 7.25 1.29
C GLY A 216 7.15 6.55 2.64
N THR A 217 6.11 5.76 2.94
CA THR A 217 6.00 4.96 4.18
C THR A 217 6.45 3.51 3.95
N THR A 218 7.08 2.91 4.96
CA THR A 218 7.35 1.47 5.03
C THR A 218 6.18 0.71 5.65
N VAL A 219 6.12 -0.62 5.47
CA VAL A 219 5.05 -1.46 6.06
C VAL A 219 5.00 -1.34 7.58
N GLU A 220 6.15 -1.20 8.23
CA GLU A 220 6.27 -1.12 9.69
C GLU A 220 5.67 0.16 10.26
N ALA A 221 5.58 1.23 9.46
CA ALA A 221 4.89 2.45 9.86
C ALA A 221 3.39 2.22 10.11
N TRP A 222 2.82 1.16 9.52
CA TRP A 222 1.39 0.83 9.51
C TRP A 222 1.03 -0.33 10.44
N MET A 223 1.90 -0.68 11.38
CA MET A 223 1.66 -1.74 12.37
C MET A 223 1.59 -1.15 13.77
N SER A 224 0.72 -1.70 14.62
CA SER A 224 0.61 -1.32 16.02
C SER A 224 1.90 -1.61 16.78
N THR A 225 2.19 -0.79 17.80
CA THR A 225 3.34 -1.03 18.70
C THR A 225 3.28 -2.42 19.33
N LYS A 226 2.08 -2.91 19.63
CA LYS A 226 1.86 -4.26 20.15
C LYS A 226 2.40 -5.31 19.19
N THR A 227 1.95 -5.31 17.94
CA THR A 227 2.40 -6.28 16.94
C THR A 227 3.88 -6.16 16.61
N LEU A 228 4.42 -4.93 16.54
CA LEU A 228 5.86 -4.71 16.35
C LEU A 228 6.70 -5.27 17.50
N SER A 229 6.14 -5.41 18.70
CA SER A 229 6.86 -5.98 19.84
C SER A 229 6.87 -7.52 19.88
N GLU A 230 6.15 -8.21 18.98
CA GLU A 230 5.94 -9.66 19.05
C GLU A 230 7.14 -10.47 18.53
N THR A 231 7.95 -9.94 17.60
CA THR A 231 9.03 -10.69 16.93
C THR A 231 10.42 -10.17 17.26
N LEU A 232 11.43 -11.05 17.20
CA LEU A 232 12.82 -10.68 17.47
C LEU A 232 13.34 -9.66 16.45
N GLU A 233 12.99 -9.85 15.18
CA GLU A 233 13.40 -8.99 14.06
C GLU A 233 12.83 -7.57 14.21
N ASN A 234 11.57 -7.44 14.61
CA ASN A 234 10.99 -6.13 14.87
C ASN A 234 11.55 -5.48 16.14
N LYS A 235 11.88 -6.24 17.20
CA LYS A 235 12.59 -5.70 18.36
C LYS A 235 13.96 -5.12 17.98
N LYS A 236 14.70 -5.79 17.08
CA LYS A 236 15.96 -5.26 16.52
C LYS A 236 15.73 -3.97 15.72
N LEU A 237 14.66 -3.92 14.91
CA LEU A 237 14.29 -2.71 14.17
C LEU A 237 13.93 -1.55 15.11
N LEU A 238 13.13 -1.80 16.15
CA LEU A 238 12.76 -0.81 17.16
C LEU A 238 14.01 -0.29 17.88
N LYS A 239 14.92 -1.17 18.31
CA LYS A 239 16.19 -0.77 18.92
C LYS A 239 17.02 0.13 17.99
N LEU A 240 17.13 -0.21 16.70
CA LEU A 240 17.79 0.64 15.70
C LEU A 240 17.16 2.04 15.62
N TRP A 241 15.84 2.16 15.75
CA TRP A 241 15.17 3.46 15.76
C TRP A 241 15.40 4.23 17.06
N GLU A 242 15.36 3.58 18.21
CA GLU A 242 15.67 4.22 19.49
C GLU A 242 17.13 4.72 19.53
N ASP A 243 18.07 3.97 18.96
CA ASP A 243 19.46 4.41 18.82
C ASP A 243 19.60 5.62 17.89
N LYS A 244 18.85 5.66 16.78
CA LYS A 244 18.80 6.83 15.90
C LYS A 244 18.22 8.06 16.60
N ILE A 245 17.21 7.88 17.46
CA ILE A 245 16.61 8.96 18.24
C ILE A 245 17.63 9.48 19.26
N ALA A 246 18.27 8.59 20.02
CA ALA A 246 19.27 8.95 21.02
C ALA A 246 20.49 9.66 20.41
N ALA A 247 20.90 9.27 19.20
CA ALA A 247 22.03 9.88 18.49
C ALA A 247 21.66 11.17 17.71
N TYR A 248 20.41 11.63 17.74
CA TYR A 248 19.99 12.77 16.93
C TYR A 248 20.45 14.10 17.55
N ASP A 249 21.32 14.80 16.82
CA ASP A 249 21.73 16.17 17.11
C ASP A 249 21.09 17.15 16.09
N PRO A 250 20.16 18.02 16.52
CA PRO A 250 19.55 19.02 15.66
C PRO A 250 20.53 20.03 15.07
N GLU A 251 21.57 20.43 15.81
CA GLU A 251 22.55 21.40 15.32
C GLU A 251 23.41 20.78 14.21
N GLU A 252 23.93 19.57 14.43
CA GLU A 252 24.71 18.86 13.42
C GLU A 252 23.84 18.50 12.20
N ASN A 253 22.57 18.16 12.39
CA ASN A 253 21.61 17.99 11.30
C ASN A 253 21.50 19.26 10.44
N LEU A 254 21.29 20.43 11.06
CA LEU A 254 21.19 21.70 10.35
C LEU A 254 22.50 22.05 9.63
N LYS A 255 23.66 21.89 10.28
CA LYS A 255 24.99 22.08 9.67
C LYS A 255 25.16 21.20 8.43
N LYS A 256 24.78 19.92 8.51
CA LYS A 256 24.80 18.99 7.37
C LYS A 256 23.84 19.42 6.25
N LYS A 257 22.63 19.87 6.58
CA LYS A 257 21.66 20.38 5.58
C LYS A 257 22.21 21.61 4.85
N ILE A 258 22.82 22.55 5.57
CA ILE A 258 23.44 23.74 4.98
C ILE A 258 24.59 23.35 4.05
N ARG A 259 25.52 22.48 4.50
CA ARG A 259 26.62 21.96 3.65
C ARG A 259 26.10 21.30 2.36
N ASN A 260 25.04 20.49 2.45
CA ASN A 260 24.42 19.87 1.28
C ASN A 260 23.73 20.88 0.37
N TRP A 261 23.05 21.87 0.94
CA TRP A 261 22.44 22.96 0.18
C TRP A 261 23.48 23.81 -0.56
N GLU A 262 24.63 24.09 0.06
CA GLU A 262 25.75 24.82 -0.58
C GLU A 262 26.28 24.05 -1.80
N LYS A 263 26.53 22.74 -1.64
CA LYS A 263 26.96 21.87 -2.75
C LYS A 263 25.94 21.86 -3.90
N ARG A 264 24.65 21.69 -3.59
CA ARG A 264 23.57 21.70 -4.59
C ARG A 264 23.42 23.06 -5.26
N THR A 265 23.56 24.14 -4.49
CA THR A 265 23.51 25.51 -5.00
C THR A 265 24.65 25.78 -5.97
N ALA A 266 25.87 25.34 -5.65
CA ALA A 266 27.01 25.46 -6.57
C ALA A 266 26.75 24.70 -7.88
N SER A 267 26.23 23.47 -7.81
CA SER A 267 25.85 22.69 -8.99
C SER A 267 24.73 23.35 -9.82
N ARG A 268 23.67 23.85 -9.18
CA ARG A 268 22.56 24.55 -9.86
C ARG A 268 23.01 25.84 -10.54
N LYS A 269 23.87 26.62 -9.89
CA LYS A 269 24.45 27.83 -10.47
C LYS A 269 25.26 27.52 -11.73
N LYS A 270 26.05 26.43 -11.73
CA LYS A 270 26.78 25.97 -12.94
C LYS A 270 25.83 25.61 -14.09
N LEU A 271 24.59 25.21 -13.79
CA LEU A 271 23.55 24.90 -14.77
C LEU A 271 22.63 26.10 -15.08
N GLY A 272 22.97 27.33 -14.65
CA GLY A 272 22.14 28.53 -14.86
C GLY A 272 20.83 28.56 -14.05
N GLN A 273 20.67 27.68 -13.05
CA GLN A 273 19.45 27.55 -12.27
C GLN A 273 19.51 28.36 -10.96
N LYS A 274 18.36 28.90 -10.54
CA LYS A 274 18.22 29.56 -9.24
C LYS A 274 18.44 28.58 -8.08
N PRO A 275 19.07 29.00 -6.98
CA PRO A 275 19.22 28.19 -5.79
C PRO A 275 17.86 27.94 -5.13
N ASN A 276 17.72 26.81 -4.46
CA ASN A 276 16.59 26.57 -3.56
C ASN A 276 16.72 27.47 -2.31
N PRO A 277 15.65 27.69 -1.54
CA PRO A 277 15.74 28.38 -0.26
C PRO A 277 16.77 27.74 0.69
N LYS A 278 17.57 28.56 1.39
CA LYS A 278 18.55 28.06 2.36
C LYS A 278 17.82 27.42 3.55
N PRO A 279 18.20 26.21 3.99
CA PRO A 279 17.63 25.61 5.19
C PRO A 279 17.93 26.46 6.42
N VAL A 280 16.89 26.80 7.19
CA VAL A 280 17.00 27.58 8.45
C VAL A 280 16.59 26.78 9.69
N LYS A 281 16.05 25.57 9.50
CA LYS A 281 15.64 24.67 10.59
C LYS A 281 16.16 23.25 10.35
N PRO A 282 16.52 22.52 11.42
CA PRO A 282 16.80 21.10 11.33
C PRO A 282 15.56 20.32 10.89
N ASP A 283 15.75 19.06 10.54
CA ASP A 283 14.61 18.16 10.40
C ASP A 283 13.92 17.94 11.76
N PRO A 284 12.64 17.52 11.80
CA PRO A 284 11.94 17.18 13.05
C PRO A 284 12.57 16.02 13.85
N GLY A 285 13.57 15.34 13.27
CA GLY A 285 14.29 14.23 13.88
C GLY A 285 13.63 12.85 13.67
N PRO A 286 14.31 11.76 14.06
CA PRO A 286 13.81 10.40 13.87
C PRO A 286 12.54 10.08 14.67
N ALA A 287 12.33 10.73 15.81
CA ALA A 287 11.16 10.50 16.67
C ALA A 287 9.83 10.89 16.01
N LEU A 288 9.87 11.89 15.12
CA LEU A 288 8.71 12.38 14.35
C LEU A 288 8.74 11.90 12.90
N ASN A 289 9.60 10.93 12.58
CA ASN A 289 9.68 10.39 11.23
C ASN A 289 8.48 9.48 10.94
N GLN A 290 7.85 9.65 9.78
CA GLN A 290 6.73 8.82 9.36
C GLN A 290 7.05 7.33 9.22
N ASN A 291 8.32 6.99 9.03
CA ASN A 291 8.82 5.61 8.94
C ASN A 291 9.32 5.07 10.28
N ARG A 292 9.23 5.83 11.37
CA ARG A 292 9.39 5.22 12.70
C ARG A 292 8.29 4.15 12.82
N PRO A 293 8.64 2.90 13.20
CA PRO A 293 7.67 1.82 13.28
C PRO A 293 6.44 2.21 14.10
N GLY A 294 5.26 2.00 13.53
CA GLY A 294 3.96 2.32 14.09
C GLY A 294 3.52 3.78 14.01
N SER A 295 4.34 4.70 13.49
CA SER A 295 3.98 6.12 13.52
C SER A 295 2.78 6.51 12.66
N CYS A 296 2.57 5.85 11.52
CA CYS A 296 1.39 6.08 10.69
C CYS A 296 0.17 5.30 11.18
N TYR A 297 0.35 4.10 11.74
CA TYR A 297 -0.71 3.37 12.44
C TYR A 297 -1.32 4.24 13.55
N ASN A 298 -0.46 4.74 14.45
CA ASN A 298 -0.86 5.53 15.60
C ASN A 298 -1.41 6.92 15.22
N GLY A 299 -0.87 7.52 14.16
CA GLY A 299 -1.29 8.86 13.73
C GLY A 299 -2.52 8.87 12.83
N MET A 300 -2.72 7.83 12.02
CA MET A 300 -3.68 7.87 10.91
C MET A 300 -4.67 6.70 10.88
N LEU A 301 -4.28 5.49 11.27
CA LEU A 301 -5.20 4.34 11.24
C LEU A 301 -5.99 4.23 12.55
N SER A 302 -5.33 4.39 13.69
CA SER A 302 -5.94 4.17 15.01
C SER A 302 -7.08 5.15 15.30
N VAL A 303 -7.06 6.33 14.67
CA VAL A 303 -8.07 7.38 14.83
C VAL A 303 -9.47 6.93 14.41
N PHE A 304 -9.59 5.90 13.59
CA PHE A 304 -10.88 5.30 13.22
C PHE A 304 -10.89 3.77 13.36
N ALA A 305 -9.96 3.22 14.14
CA ALA A 305 -9.96 1.79 14.47
C ALA A 305 -11.27 1.41 15.17
N GLY A 306 -11.80 0.25 14.81
CA GLY A 306 -13.09 -0.24 15.28
C GLY A 306 -14.29 0.18 14.41
N LEU A 307 -14.09 0.99 13.36
CA LEU A 307 -15.12 1.24 12.36
C LEU A 307 -15.56 -0.07 11.70
N THR A 308 -16.86 -0.31 11.60
CA THR A 308 -17.38 -1.47 10.86
C THR A 308 -17.17 -1.25 9.36
N VAL A 309 -16.38 -2.11 8.70
CA VAL A 309 -16.05 -1.99 7.28
C VAL A 309 -16.22 -3.33 6.51
N LYS A 310 -16.31 -3.22 5.19
CA LYS A 310 -16.37 -4.37 4.27
C LYS A 310 -15.02 -5.03 4.12
N GLY A 311 -13.95 -4.25 3.86
CA GLY A 311 -12.61 -4.77 3.62
C GLY A 311 -11.54 -3.70 3.35
N VAL A 312 -10.33 -4.15 3.04
CA VAL A 312 -9.16 -3.30 2.80
C VAL A 312 -8.55 -3.58 1.42
N ILE A 313 -8.07 -2.53 0.77
CA ILE A 313 -7.19 -2.61 -0.39
C ILE A 313 -5.88 -1.93 0.00
N PHE A 314 -4.75 -2.65 -0.14
CA PHE A 314 -3.47 -2.18 0.36
C PHE A 314 -2.39 -2.22 -0.73
N HIS A 315 -1.76 -1.08 -1.00
CA HIS A 315 -0.72 -0.96 -2.02
C HIS A 315 0.54 -0.28 -1.44
N GLN A 316 1.55 -1.09 -1.12
CA GLN A 316 2.78 -0.65 -0.47
C GLN A 316 3.97 -1.53 -0.87
N GLY A 317 5.21 -1.03 -0.72
CA GLY A 317 6.41 -1.87 -0.75
C GLY A 317 7.66 -1.12 -1.22
N TYR A 318 7.47 0.06 -1.81
CA TYR A 318 8.49 0.82 -2.54
C TYR A 318 9.53 1.40 -1.58
N ASN A 319 9.07 1.94 -0.46
CA ASN A 319 10.01 2.43 0.54
C ASN A 319 10.80 1.29 1.22
N ASN A 320 10.23 0.09 1.32
CA ASN A 320 10.93 -1.09 1.82
C ASN A 320 11.96 -1.64 0.82
N ALA A 321 11.75 -1.46 -0.49
CA ALA A 321 12.72 -1.87 -1.53
C ALA A 321 13.86 -0.87 -1.75
N LEU A 322 13.60 0.43 -1.63
CA LEU A 322 14.56 1.50 -1.97
C LEU A 322 15.45 1.93 -0.79
N SER A 323 15.03 1.65 0.44
CA SER A 323 15.73 2.03 1.66
C SER A 323 16.77 0.97 2.07
N ASP A 324 17.06 0.87 3.37
CA ASP A 324 17.80 -0.22 3.99
C ASP A 324 16.95 -1.50 3.94
N ALA A 325 16.87 -2.12 2.75
CA ALA A 325 15.93 -3.19 2.43
C ALA A 325 16.19 -4.48 3.24
N ARG A 326 15.10 -5.05 3.76
CA ARG A 326 15.07 -6.35 4.48
C ARG A 326 13.86 -7.16 4.02
N PRO A 327 13.88 -7.78 2.82
CA PRO A 327 12.73 -8.48 2.26
C PRO A 327 12.15 -9.62 3.13
N LYS A 328 12.96 -10.32 3.93
CA LYS A 328 12.50 -11.35 4.88
C LYS A 328 11.68 -10.73 6.00
N LEU A 329 12.18 -9.63 6.58
CA LEU A 329 11.44 -8.86 7.57
C LEU A 329 10.15 -8.31 6.96
N TYR A 330 10.21 -7.82 5.72
CA TYR A 330 9.04 -7.34 5.01
C TYR A 330 7.97 -8.44 4.86
N ALA A 331 8.34 -9.63 4.38
CA ALA A 331 7.41 -10.74 4.20
C ALA A 331 6.75 -11.17 5.52
N LEU A 332 7.51 -11.19 6.61
CA LEU A 332 6.98 -11.41 7.96
C LEU A 332 5.99 -10.30 8.37
N ASN A 333 6.41 -9.05 8.25
CA ASN A 333 5.64 -7.89 8.68
C ASN A 333 4.37 -7.67 7.85
N PHE A 334 4.38 -8.04 6.57
CA PHE A 334 3.20 -7.89 5.73
C PHE A 334 2.05 -8.81 6.20
N LYS A 335 2.37 -10.04 6.59
CA LYS A 335 1.38 -10.97 7.22
C LYS A 335 0.90 -10.46 8.58
N LEU A 336 1.82 -9.95 9.39
CA LEU A 336 1.50 -9.37 10.69
C LEU A 336 0.60 -8.14 10.56
N LEU A 337 0.86 -7.27 9.57
CA LEU A 337 0.03 -6.10 9.26
C LEU A 337 -1.41 -6.50 8.94
N ILE A 338 -1.61 -7.52 8.09
CA ILE A 338 -2.96 -7.98 7.74
C ILE A 338 -3.70 -8.47 8.99
N LYS A 339 -3.04 -9.24 9.86
CA LYS A 339 -3.62 -9.71 11.13
C LYS A 339 -3.92 -8.56 12.09
N ASP A 340 -3.02 -7.58 12.17
CA ASP A 340 -3.14 -6.42 13.05
C ASP A 340 -4.29 -5.50 12.63
N TRP A 341 -4.43 -5.24 11.32
CA TRP A 341 -5.57 -4.46 10.80
C TRP A 341 -6.90 -5.20 10.98
N ARG A 342 -6.94 -6.52 10.80
CA ARG A 342 -8.12 -7.34 11.11
C ARG A 342 -8.56 -7.18 12.57
N LYS A 343 -7.61 -7.20 13.51
CA LYS A 343 -7.87 -6.92 14.93
C LYS A 343 -8.34 -5.48 15.13
N ALA A 344 -7.68 -4.50 14.51
CA ALA A 344 -8.02 -3.09 14.63
C ALA A 344 -9.48 -2.78 14.22
N PHE A 345 -10.03 -3.54 13.27
CA PHE A 345 -11.42 -3.41 12.79
C PHE A 345 -12.35 -4.52 13.29
N ASN A 346 -11.95 -5.26 14.34
CA ASN A 346 -12.74 -6.33 14.97
C ASN A 346 -13.31 -7.35 13.98
N ASN A 347 -12.51 -7.74 12.98
CA ASN A 347 -12.92 -8.66 11.94
C ASN A 347 -11.74 -9.53 11.49
N ASP A 348 -11.55 -10.68 12.14
CA ASP A 348 -10.47 -11.65 11.86
C ASP A 348 -10.54 -12.26 10.44
N LYS A 349 -11.69 -12.16 9.79
CA LYS A 349 -11.91 -12.59 8.41
C LYS A 349 -12.11 -11.40 7.47
N MET A 350 -11.62 -10.21 7.80
CA MET A 350 -11.76 -9.04 6.92
C MET A 350 -11.09 -9.32 5.56
N PRO A 351 -11.82 -9.17 4.43
CA PRO A 351 -11.27 -9.21 3.09
C PRO A 351 -10.11 -8.22 2.96
N PHE A 352 -8.99 -8.69 2.42
CA PHE A 352 -7.79 -7.88 2.28
C PHE A 352 -7.18 -8.07 0.88
N CYS A 353 -7.26 -7.07 0.02
CA CYS A 353 -6.64 -7.12 -1.30
C CYS A 353 -5.23 -6.56 -1.25
N ILE A 354 -4.26 -7.39 -1.58
CA ILE A 354 -2.88 -6.99 -1.82
C ILE A 354 -2.78 -6.50 -3.25
N VAL A 355 -2.40 -5.23 -3.43
CA VAL A 355 -1.93 -4.73 -4.72
C VAL A 355 -0.42 -4.90 -4.74
N GLU A 356 0.05 -5.73 -5.67
CA GLU A 356 1.48 -5.99 -5.84
C GLU A 356 2.25 -4.68 -6.01
N PHE A 357 3.47 -4.64 -5.48
CA PHE A 357 4.46 -3.61 -5.79
C PHE A 357 4.51 -3.38 -7.32
N SER A 358 4.10 -2.19 -7.77
CA SER A 358 4.10 -1.85 -9.20
C SER A 358 5.51 -1.75 -9.76
N ALA A 359 5.68 -2.03 -11.04
CA ALA A 359 6.94 -1.79 -11.73
C ALA A 359 7.35 -0.30 -11.72
N GLY A 360 8.63 -0.01 -11.89
CA GLY A 360 9.09 1.36 -12.08
C GLY A 360 10.59 1.59 -11.90
N GLY A 361 11.03 2.79 -12.29
CA GLY A 361 12.43 3.06 -12.61
C GLY A 361 12.76 2.60 -14.04
N THR A 362 14.05 2.51 -14.37
CA THR A 362 14.51 2.07 -15.69
C THR A 362 13.93 0.70 -16.03
N PRO A 363 13.20 0.54 -17.14
CA PRO A 363 12.75 -0.77 -17.62
C PRO A 363 13.93 -1.71 -17.84
N GLN A 364 13.73 -2.98 -17.48
CA GLN A 364 14.62 -4.05 -17.86
C GLN A 364 14.54 -4.24 -19.37
N THR A 365 15.70 -4.49 -19.97
CA THR A 365 15.95 -4.76 -21.38
C THR A 365 16.90 -5.96 -21.42
N LEU A 366 17.18 -6.52 -22.60
CA LEU A 366 18.22 -7.55 -22.70
C LEU A 366 19.60 -6.98 -22.30
N ASP A 367 19.92 -5.74 -22.66
CA ASP A 367 21.23 -5.12 -22.39
C ASP A 367 21.55 -4.93 -20.90
N ASN A 368 20.53 -4.71 -20.07
CA ASN A 368 20.69 -4.51 -18.62
C ASN A 368 20.02 -5.62 -17.79
N PHE A 369 19.80 -6.79 -18.39
CA PHE A 369 18.97 -7.85 -17.83
C PHE A 369 19.46 -8.30 -16.45
N GLU A 370 20.74 -8.68 -16.37
CA GLU A 370 21.44 -9.18 -15.19
C GLU A 370 21.55 -8.10 -14.10
N GLU A 371 21.93 -6.87 -14.48
CA GLU A 371 22.03 -5.74 -13.56
C GLU A 371 20.68 -5.47 -12.87
N SER A 372 19.60 -5.48 -13.64
CA SER A 372 18.25 -5.18 -13.15
C SER A 372 17.74 -6.22 -12.15
N MET A 373 18.30 -7.43 -12.14
CA MET A 373 17.97 -8.50 -11.19
C MET A 373 18.59 -8.28 -9.80
N ILE A 374 19.60 -7.40 -9.67
CA ILE A 374 20.22 -7.05 -8.38
C ILE A 374 19.42 -5.94 -7.69
N ASP A 375 18.19 -6.29 -7.32
CA ASP A 375 17.22 -5.39 -6.70
C ASP A 375 16.42 -6.09 -5.59
N ALA A 376 16.00 -5.34 -4.57
CA ALA A 376 15.18 -5.87 -3.49
C ALA A 376 13.70 -6.02 -3.89
N ALA A 377 13.21 -5.26 -4.87
CA ALA A 377 11.80 -5.20 -5.24
C ALA A 377 11.17 -6.57 -5.62
N PRO A 378 11.85 -7.47 -6.37
CA PRO A 378 11.33 -8.80 -6.63
C PRO A 378 11.06 -9.61 -5.35
N PHE A 379 11.94 -9.49 -4.36
CA PHE A 379 11.78 -10.16 -3.07
C PHE A 379 10.65 -9.55 -2.22
N ILE A 380 10.38 -8.25 -2.39
CA ILE A 380 9.21 -7.59 -1.79
C ILE A 380 7.91 -8.14 -2.38
N ARG A 381 7.82 -8.25 -3.71
CA ARG A 381 6.68 -8.89 -4.40
C ARG A 381 6.51 -10.35 -4.00
N GLU A 382 7.61 -11.10 -3.88
CA GLU A 382 7.56 -12.47 -3.39
C GLU A 382 6.95 -12.53 -1.98
N GLY A 383 7.34 -11.61 -1.08
CA GLY A 383 6.75 -11.51 0.26
C GLY A 383 5.24 -11.23 0.24
N GLN A 384 4.79 -10.38 -0.68
CA GLN A 384 3.36 -10.09 -0.90
C GLN A 384 2.59 -11.31 -1.41
N PHE A 385 3.17 -12.02 -2.39
CA PHE A 385 2.56 -13.22 -2.95
C PHE A 385 2.48 -14.34 -1.91
N LYS A 386 3.53 -14.54 -1.10
CA LYS A 386 3.52 -15.48 0.04
C LYS A 386 2.42 -15.13 1.06
N ALA A 387 2.20 -13.85 1.35
CA ALA A 387 1.10 -13.44 2.23
C ALA A 387 -0.28 -13.81 1.67
N TYR A 388 -0.48 -13.68 0.36
CA TYR A 388 -1.69 -14.15 -0.32
C TYR A 388 -1.86 -15.67 -0.22
N LYS A 389 -0.82 -16.46 -0.47
CA LYS A 389 -0.89 -17.93 -0.41
C LYS A 389 -1.15 -18.46 1.00
N ASP A 390 -0.60 -17.80 2.02
CA ASP A 390 -0.57 -18.33 3.38
C ASP A 390 -1.72 -17.81 4.27
N MET A 391 -2.61 -16.95 3.74
CA MET A 391 -3.65 -16.30 4.53
C MET A 391 -5.02 -16.37 3.88
N ASP A 392 -6.03 -16.76 4.67
CA ASP A 392 -7.43 -16.81 4.22
C ASP A 392 -8.01 -15.42 3.96
N ASN A 393 -8.94 -15.35 3.00
CA ASN A 393 -9.66 -14.13 2.59
C ASN A 393 -8.72 -12.97 2.21
N VAL A 394 -7.64 -13.32 1.51
CA VAL A 394 -6.69 -12.37 0.94
C VAL A 394 -6.75 -12.47 -0.58
N GLY A 395 -6.80 -11.32 -1.24
CA GLY A 395 -6.67 -11.18 -2.69
C GLY A 395 -5.27 -10.75 -3.09
N TYR A 396 -4.87 -11.04 -4.33
CA TYR A 396 -3.61 -10.59 -4.90
C TYR A 396 -3.82 -10.08 -6.33
N VAL A 397 -3.36 -8.86 -6.58
CA VAL A 397 -3.45 -8.20 -7.87
C VAL A 397 -2.06 -7.88 -8.38
N CYS A 398 -1.64 -8.53 -9.48
CA CYS A 398 -0.42 -8.20 -10.20
C CYS A 398 -0.48 -6.77 -10.74
N ALA A 399 0.66 -6.09 -10.68
CA ALA A 399 0.84 -4.70 -11.09
C ALA A 399 2.17 -4.43 -11.82
N TYR A 400 3.10 -5.39 -11.88
CA TYR A 400 4.39 -5.18 -12.55
C TYR A 400 4.27 -5.01 -14.07
N ASP A 401 3.21 -5.50 -14.70
CA ASP A 401 2.98 -5.43 -16.15
C ASP A 401 2.60 -4.01 -16.62
N GLN A 402 2.17 -3.15 -15.69
CA GLN A 402 1.78 -1.77 -15.98
C GLN A 402 2.98 -0.82 -15.96
N GLN A 403 3.97 -1.12 -16.80
CA GLN A 403 5.29 -0.49 -16.79
C GLN A 403 5.28 0.92 -17.38
N VAL A 404 6.02 1.79 -16.72
CA VAL A 404 6.51 3.08 -17.23
C VAL A 404 7.91 3.32 -16.67
N ASN A 405 8.71 4.17 -17.31
CA ASN A 405 10.04 4.57 -16.80
C ASN A 405 9.92 5.60 -15.65
N TRP A 406 9.17 5.25 -14.61
CA TRP A 406 8.89 6.08 -13.44
C TRP A 406 8.39 5.22 -12.29
N TYR A 407 8.72 5.56 -11.04
CA TYR A 407 8.36 4.77 -9.85
C TYR A 407 6.91 4.99 -9.35
N HIS A 408 6.17 5.91 -9.99
CA HIS A 408 4.71 6.03 -9.81
C HIS A 408 3.99 5.80 -11.13
N PRO A 409 3.78 4.54 -11.57
CA PRO A 409 3.12 4.28 -12.83
C PRO A 409 1.75 4.92 -12.93
N GLN A 410 1.55 5.71 -13.98
CA GLN A 410 0.26 6.32 -14.31
C GLN A 410 -0.71 5.34 -14.95
N LYS A 411 -0.25 4.18 -15.43
CA LYS A 411 -1.09 3.06 -15.90
C LYS A 411 -1.75 2.36 -14.71
N LYS A 412 -2.86 2.92 -14.23
CA LYS A 412 -3.54 2.46 -13.00
C LYS A 412 -4.92 1.84 -13.24
N VAL A 413 -5.51 2.05 -14.42
CA VAL A 413 -6.87 1.58 -14.73
C VAL A 413 -6.94 0.05 -14.63
N GLU A 414 -6.04 -0.66 -15.29
CA GLU A 414 -5.98 -2.12 -15.30
C GLU A 414 -5.79 -2.71 -13.90
N ILE A 415 -5.02 -2.05 -13.04
CA ILE A 415 -4.83 -2.46 -11.65
C ILE A 415 -6.13 -2.27 -10.86
N GLY A 416 -6.77 -1.10 -10.95
CA GLY A 416 -8.06 -0.82 -10.31
C GLY A 416 -9.16 -1.81 -10.74
N GLU A 417 -9.17 -2.16 -12.01
CA GLU A 417 -10.06 -3.14 -12.60
C GLU A 417 -9.84 -4.57 -12.07
N ARG A 418 -8.59 -4.98 -11.85
CA ARG A 418 -8.26 -6.28 -11.24
C ARG A 418 -8.68 -6.33 -9.76
N ILE A 419 -8.52 -5.23 -9.02
CA ILE A 419 -9.01 -5.11 -7.63
C ILE A 419 -10.54 -5.29 -7.62
N ALA A 420 -11.25 -4.61 -8.52
CA ALA A 420 -12.70 -4.76 -8.63
C ALA A 420 -13.10 -6.19 -9.00
N ARG A 421 -12.36 -6.85 -9.90
CA ARG A 421 -12.61 -8.26 -10.27
C ARG A 421 -12.47 -9.21 -9.09
N TRP A 422 -11.43 -9.06 -8.26
CA TRP A 422 -11.27 -9.83 -7.02
C TRP A 422 -12.46 -9.60 -6.08
N ALA A 423 -12.83 -8.34 -5.82
CA ALA A 423 -13.92 -8.05 -4.89
C ALA A 423 -15.27 -8.54 -5.43
N MET A 424 -15.58 -8.33 -6.71
CA MET A 424 -16.78 -8.86 -7.36
C MET A 424 -16.86 -10.38 -7.20
N SER A 425 -15.74 -11.07 -7.39
CA SER A 425 -15.69 -12.53 -7.33
C SER A 425 -15.85 -13.08 -5.92
N THR A 426 -15.25 -12.41 -4.93
CA THR A 426 -15.14 -12.95 -3.57
C THR A 426 -16.15 -12.36 -2.58
N GLN A 427 -16.68 -11.17 -2.86
CA GLN A 427 -17.51 -10.41 -1.91
C GLN A 427 -18.91 -10.07 -2.41
N TYR A 428 -19.16 -10.20 -3.72
CA TYR A 428 -20.43 -9.88 -4.36
C TYR A 428 -21.05 -11.06 -5.15
N GLY A 429 -20.38 -12.22 -5.16
CA GLY A 429 -20.94 -13.47 -5.71
C GLY A 429 -20.93 -13.57 -7.25
N PHE A 430 -20.16 -12.72 -7.94
CA PHE A 430 -19.98 -12.85 -9.40
C PHE A 430 -18.96 -13.94 -9.71
N ASP A 431 -19.14 -14.70 -10.80
CA ASP A 431 -18.11 -15.62 -11.28
C ASP A 431 -17.35 -14.99 -12.45
N LEU A 432 -16.21 -14.37 -12.13
CA LEU A 432 -15.36 -13.75 -13.15
C LEU A 432 -14.05 -14.51 -13.33
N GLY A 433 -13.61 -15.30 -12.36
CA GLY A 433 -12.20 -15.66 -12.19
C GLY A 433 -11.35 -14.44 -11.83
N TRP A 434 -10.36 -14.58 -10.97
CA TRP A 434 -9.51 -13.45 -10.57
C TRP A 434 -8.11 -13.89 -10.16
N GLU A 435 -7.97 -15.16 -9.81
CA GLU A 435 -6.71 -15.74 -9.39
C GLU A 435 -5.74 -15.83 -10.57
N PRO A 436 -4.48 -15.42 -10.36
CA PRO A 436 -3.45 -15.60 -11.37
C PRO A 436 -3.19 -17.09 -11.66
N ALA A 437 -2.58 -17.37 -12.82
CA ALA A 437 -1.89 -18.64 -13.01
C ALA A 437 -0.69 -18.71 -12.06
N GLU A 438 -0.26 -19.92 -11.69
CA GLU A 438 0.89 -20.14 -10.82
C GLU A 438 1.68 -21.34 -11.33
N TYR A 439 3.00 -21.37 -11.11
CA TYR A 439 3.74 -22.60 -11.37
C TYR A 439 3.42 -23.62 -10.27
N THR A 440 3.35 -24.89 -10.65
CA THR A 440 2.95 -26.02 -9.79
C THR A 440 3.99 -27.12 -9.75
N ASN A 441 4.79 -27.25 -10.81
CA ASN A 441 5.87 -28.23 -10.89
C ASN A 441 7.08 -27.69 -11.65
N VAL A 442 8.26 -28.17 -11.25
CA VAL A 442 9.56 -27.83 -11.85
C VAL A 442 10.30 -29.13 -12.12
N GLU A 443 10.56 -29.43 -13.39
CA GLU A 443 11.33 -30.59 -13.82
C GLU A 443 12.66 -30.10 -14.41
N LYS A 444 13.77 -30.49 -13.78
CA LYS A 444 15.12 -30.11 -14.18
C LYS A 444 15.69 -31.19 -15.09
N LEU A 445 15.82 -30.89 -16.39
CA LEU A 445 16.44 -31.76 -17.37
C LEU A 445 17.90 -31.36 -17.58
N LYS A 446 18.62 -32.11 -18.43
CA LYS A 446 20.05 -31.90 -18.66
C LYS A 446 20.36 -30.50 -19.19
N ASP A 447 19.60 -30.02 -20.17
CA ASP A 447 19.85 -28.82 -20.96
C ASP A 447 18.75 -27.76 -20.83
N LYS A 448 17.68 -28.06 -20.09
CA LYS A 448 16.49 -27.20 -19.94
C LYS A 448 15.75 -27.46 -18.63
N ILE A 449 14.85 -26.56 -18.27
CA ILE A 449 13.92 -26.73 -17.15
C ILE A 449 12.49 -26.64 -17.69
N ILE A 450 11.65 -27.61 -17.35
CA ILE A 450 10.22 -27.58 -17.67
C ILE A 450 9.45 -27.05 -16.46
N ILE A 451 8.65 -26.01 -16.69
CA ILE A 451 7.74 -25.43 -15.68
C ILE A 451 6.30 -25.78 -16.07
N THR A 452 5.55 -26.34 -15.12
CA THR A 452 4.11 -26.60 -15.28
C THR A 452 3.29 -25.57 -14.51
N PHE A 453 2.22 -25.05 -15.11
CA PHE A 453 1.34 -24.05 -14.54
C PHE A 453 -0.04 -24.61 -14.15
N SER A 454 -0.69 -23.98 -13.17
CA SER A 454 -2.03 -24.36 -12.68
C SER A 454 -3.12 -24.15 -13.76
N LYS A 455 -2.97 -23.11 -14.57
CA LYS A 455 -3.84 -22.73 -15.69
C LYS A 455 -3.05 -22.78 -17.00
N GLU A 456 -3.78 -22.83 -18.11
CA GLU A 456 -3.15 -22.53 -19.40
C GLU A 456 -2.63 -21.10 -19.39
N ILE A 457 -1.53 -20.87 -20.09
CA ILE A 457 -0.88 -19.57 -20.20
C ILE A 457 -0.65 -19.19 -21.66
N LYS A 458 -0.48 -17.90 -21.91
CA LYS A 458 -0.06 -17.32 -23.20
C LYS A 458 0.74 -16.05 -22.96
N THR A 459 1.20 -15.42 -24.03
CA THR A 459 1.73 -14.07 -23.97
C THR A 459 0.61 -13.04 -24.10
N SER A 460 0.79 -11.87 -23.49
CA SER A 460 -0.19 -10.78 -23.50
C SER A 460 -0.30 -10.08 -24.87
N ASP A 461 0.68 -10.29 -25.75
CA ASP A 461 0.88 -9.57 -27.00
C ASP A 461 1.19 -10.49 -28.20
N ASP A 462 1.01 -11.81 -28.04
CA ASP A 462 1.27 -12.85 -29.04
C ASP A 462 2.74 -12.88 -29.56
N ARG A 463 3.67 -12.22 -28.85
CA ARG A 463 5.12 -12.31 -29.09
C ARG A 463 5.73 -13.52 -28.39
N PRO A 464 7.01 -13.86 -28.65
CA PRO A 464 7.71 -14.89 -27.88
C PRO A 464 7.62 -14.65 -26.37
N PHE A 465 7.71 -15.72 -25.58
CA PHE A 465 7.75 -15.61 -24.14
C PHE A 465 9.01 -14.88 -23.67
N GLU A 466 8.84 -13.86 -22.85
CA GLU A 466 9.94 -13.04 -22.32
C GLU A 466 9.92 -12.97 -20.79
N GLY A 467 11.04 -12.54 -20.20
CA GLY A 467 11.14 -12.31 -18.76
C GLY A 467 11.61 -13.49 -17.92
N PHE A 468 11.93 -14.62 -18.55
CA PHE A 468 12.55 -15.76 -17.88
C PHE A 468 14.06 -15.56 -17.77
N ALA A 469 14.61 -15.97 -16.62
CA ALA A 469 16.03 -16.01 -16.35
C ALA A 469 16.41 -17.44 -15.90
N ILE A 470 17.55 -17.96 -16.35
CA ILE A 470 18.01 -19.31 -16.02
C ILE A 470 19.47 -19.27 -15.56
N ALA A 471 19.79 -20.03 -14.51
CA ALA A 471 21.13 -20.08 -13.94
C ALA A 471 21.60 -21.52 -13.73
N GLY A 472 22.92 -21.73 -13.86
CA GLY A 472 23.60 -22.95 -13.47
C GLY A 472 23.98 -22.96 -11.99
N ILE A 473 24.97 -23.78 -11.63
CA ILE A 473 25.49 -23.88 -10.25
C ILE A 473 26.27 -22.61 -9.82
N ASP A 474 26.77 -21.84 -10.78
CA ASP A 474 27.48 -20.57 -10.60
C ASP A 474 26.57 -19.42 -10.13
N ARG A 475 25.25 -19.62 -10.18
CA ARG A 475 24.22 -18.65 -9.78
C ARG A 475 24.17 -17.39 -10.65
N HIS A 476 24.83 -17.41 -11.80
CA HIS A 476 24.74 -16.35 -12.78
C HIS A 476 23.50 -16.59 -13.64
N PHE A 477 22.53 -15.68 -13.55
CA PHE A 477 21.29 -15.76 -14.32
C PHE A 477 21.46 -15.11 -15.69
N TYR A 478 21.15 -15.86 -16.74
CA TYR A 478 21.07 -15.40 -18.13
C TYR A 478 19.59 -15.22 -18.52
N PRO A 479 19.23 -14.28 -19.42
CA PRO A 479 17.89 -14.29 -20.04
C PRO A 479 17.65 -15.63 -20.73
N ALA A 480 16.47 -16.21 -20.59
CA ALA A 480 16.17 -17.54 -21.11
C ALA A 480 15.12 -17.48 -22.22
N GLU A 481 15.29 -18.34 -23.23
CA GLU A 481 14.21 -18.66 -24.15
C GLU A 481 13.18 -19.52 -23.43
N ALA A 482 11.90 -19.31 -23.75
CA ALA A 482 10.81 -20.14 -23.28
C ALA A 482 9.86 -20.50 -24.42
N LYS A 483 9.49 -21.79 -24.52
CA LYS A 483 8.61 -22.33 -25.57
C LYS A 483 7.64 -23.32 -24.95
N TYR A 484 6.47 -23.50 -25.55
CA TYR A 484 5.57 -24.55 -25.11
C TYR A 484 6.16 -25.94 -25.33
N VAL A 485 5.89 -26.86 -24.41
CA VAL A 485 6.23 -28.28 -24.59
C VAL A 485 5.36 -28.88 -25.70
N ALA A 486 5.97 -29.52 -26.68
CA ALA A 486 5.24 -30.21 -27.75
C ALA A 486 4.71 -31.58 -27.26
N LEU A 487 3.44 -31.86 -27.50
CA LEU A 487 2.77 -33.13 -27.20
C LEU A 487 2.78 -34.11 -28.38
N GLY A 488 3.07 -33.63 -29.60
CA GLY A 488 3.04 -34.41 -30.82
C GLY A 488 2.54 -33.60 -32.01
N LYS A 489 2.05 -34.28 -33.04
CA LYS A 489 1.41 -33.66 -34.21
C LYS A 489 -0.03 -34.15 -34.35
N ASN A 490 -0.93 -33.29 -34.81
CA ASN A 490 -2.29 -33.68 -35.16
C ASN A 490 -2.33 -34.35 -36.55
N ASN A 491 -3.52 -34.78 -36.98
CA ASN A 491 -3.72 -35.45 -38.27
C ASN A 491 -3.40 -34.58 -39.49
N LYS A 492 -3.23 -33.26 -39.32
CA LYS A 492 -2.81 -32.32 -40.37
C LYS A 492 -1.30 -32.03 -40.33
N GLY A 493 -0.56 -32.68 -39.43
CA GLY A 493 0.87 -32.48 -39.24
C GLY A 493 1.24 -31.26 -38.38
N GLU A 494 0.26 -30.56 -37.80
CA GLU A 494 0.48 -29.38 -36.96
C GLU A 494 0.89 -29.79 -35.55
N ILE A 495 1.86 -29.10 -34.95
CA ILE A 495 2.34 -29.40 -33.60
C ILE A 495 1.26 -29.05 -32.58
N ILE A 496 0.93 -30.02 -31.72
CA ILE A 496 0.07 -29.82 -30.55
C ILE A 496 0.98 -29.44 -29.38
N TYR A 497 0.65 -28.34 -28.70
CA TYR A 497 1.42 -27.83 -27.57
C TYR A 497 0.65 -28.01 -26.26
N ASP A 498 1.37 -28.35 -25.18
CA ASP A 498 0.85 -28.28 -23.82
C ASP A 498 0.85 -26.82 -23.36
N LYS A 499 -0.32 -26.19 -23.39
CA LYS A 499 -0.50 -24.77 -23.02
C LYS A 499 -0.31 -24.50 -21.52
N LYS A 500 -0.10 -25.54 -20.69
CA LYS A 500 0.26 -25.41 -19.27
C LYS A 500 1.74 -25.62 -19.01
N LYS A 501 2.57 -25.92 -20.02
CA LYS A 501 3.99 -26.20 -19.80
C LYS A 501 4.89 -25.40 -20.70
N LEU A 502 5.94 -24.81 -20.11
CA LEU A 502 7.03 -24.20 -20.84
C LEU A 502 8.32 -24.98 -20.59
N GLU A 503 9.06 -25.23 -21.66
CA GLU A 503 10.49 -25.51 -21.58
C GLU A 503 11.27 -24.20 -21.60
N ILE A 504 12.22 -24.07 -20.68
CA ILE A 504 13.04 -22.87 -20.46
C ILE A 504 14.51 -23.27 -20.56
N PHE A 505 15.26 -22.57 -21.42
CA PHE A 505 16.65 -22.92 -21.70
C PHE A 505 17.46 -21.70 -22.14
N ASN A 506 18.79 -21.81 -22.04
CA ASN A 506 19.74 -20.89 -22.64
C ASN A 506 21.00 -21.72 -23.00
N LYS A 507 21.51 -21.57 -24.24
CA LYS A 507 22.66 -22.36 -24.72
C LYS A 507 23.98 -22.05 -23.99
N LEU A 508 24.10 -20.88 -23.36
CA LEU A 508 25.21 -20.51 -22.47
C LEU A 508 25.11 -21.16 -21.08
N VAL A 509 23.97 -21.79 -20.76
CA VAL A 509 23.71 -22.50 -19.50
C VAL A 509 23.45 -23.99 -19.80
N PRO A 510 24.50 -24.78 -20.08
CA PRO A 510 24.35 -26.17 -20.52
C PRO A 510 23.82 -27.11 -19.43
N GLU A 511 23.91 -26.72 -18.16
CA GLU A 511 23.38 -27.48 -17.02
C GLU A 511 22.52 -26.58 -16.11
N PRO A 512 21.28 -26.24 -16.53
CA PRO A 512 20.45 -25.32 -15.78
C PRO A 512 20.01 -25.92 -14.45
N LYS A 513 20.07 -25.09 -13.40
CA LYS A 513 19.67 -25.46 -12.04
C LYS A 513 18.45 -24.70 -11.57
N GLU A 514 18.33 -23.41 -11.87
CA GLU A 514 17.25 -22.58 -11.33
C GLU A 514 16.68 -21.60 -12.36
N VAL A 515 15.40 -21.27 -12.22
CA VAL A 515 14.68 -20.31 -13.06
C VAL A 515 14.09 -19.20 -12.20
N ARG A 516 14.06 -17.99 -12.74
CA ARG A 516 13.26 -16.86 -12.26
C ARG A 516 12.41 -16.30 -13.38
N TYR A 517 11.25 -15.73 -13.05
CA TYR A 517 10.39 -15.04 -14.00
C TYR A 517 10.05 -13.63 -13.49
N ALA A 518 10.10 -12.63 -14.38
CA ALA A 518 9.82 -11.22 -14.11
C ALA A 518 10.61 -10.65 -12.90
N TRP A 519 11.89 -11.01 -12.78
CA TRP A 519 12.70 -10.80 -11.58
C TRP A 519 13.53 -9.52 -11.59
N ALA A 520 12.88 -8.37 -11.68
CA ALA A 520 13.52 -7.05 -11.55
C ALA A 520 12.51 -6.03 -11.01
N ARG A 521 12.97 -4.83 -10.64
CA ARG A 521 12.04 -3.77 -10.21
C ARG A 521 11.06 -3.37 -11.31
N ASN A 522 11.53 -3.21 -12.55
CA ASN A 522 10.71 -2.94 -13.72
C ASN A 522 10.98 -4.03 -14.77
N PRO A 523 10.47 -5.26 -14.55
CA PRO A 523 10.97 -6.45 -15.24
C PRO A 523 10.40 -6.60 -16.64
N ILE A 524 11.12 -7.25 -17.55
CA ILE A 524 10.46 -7.82 -18.74
C ILE A 524 9.57 -8.97 -18.27
N GLY A 525 8.38 -9.11 -18.84
CA GLY A 525 7.47 -10.22 -18.57
C GLY A 525 6.14 -10.02 -19.26
N ASN A 526 5.76 -10.98 -20.10
CA ASN A 526 4.53 -10.94 -20.90
C ASN A 526 3.61 -12.15 -20.68
N VAL A 527 3.93 -13.06 -19.75
CA VAL A 527 3.11 -14.24 -19.49
C VAL A 527 1.83 -13.86 -18.75
N VAL A 528 0.71 -14.36 -19.25
CA VAL A 528 -0.65 -14.19 -18.71
C VAL A 528 -1.40 -15.52 -18.74
N ASN A 529 -2.53 -15.61 -18.03
CA ASN A 529 -3.44 -16.74 -18.19
C ASN A 529 -4.05 -16.79 -19.61
N ASN A 530 -4.35 -18.00 -20.08
CA ASN A 530 -5.05 -18.29 -21.33
C ASN A 530 -6.37 -19.01 -21.05
N THR A 531 -7.37 -18.30 -20.54
CA THR A 531 -8.69 -18.88 -20.29
C THR A 531 -9.74 -18.10 -21.09
N MET A 532 -10.53 -18.79 -21.92
CA MET A 532 -11.49 -18.19 -22.87
C MET A 532 -12.56 -17.30 -22.21
N HIS A 533 -12.77 -17.42 -20.90
CA HIS A 533 -13.78 -16.68 -20.14
C HIS A 533 -13.22 -15.88 -18.96
N GLU A 534 -11.90 -15.86 -18.77
CA GLU A 534 -11.26 -15.01 -17.76
C GLU A 534 -10.64 -13.78 -18.42
N ARG A 535 -10.55 -12.68 -17.67
CA ARG A 535 -9.74 -11.53 -18.05
C ARG A 535 -8.27 -11.95 -18.04
N ILE A 536 -7.50 -11.30 -18.89
CA ILE A 536 -6.04 -11.41 -18.93
C ILE A 536 -5.46 -10.93 -17.59
N ILE A 537 -4.88 -11.85 -16.85
CA ILE A 537 -4.22 -11.68 -15.56
C ILE A 537 -2.75 -12.09 -15.73
N PRO A 538 -1.80 -11.18 -15.43
CA PRO A 538 -0.37 -11.49 -15.47
C PRO A 538 -0.01 -12.63 -14.55
N LEU A 539 0.96 -13.45 -15.00
CA LEU A 539 1.62 -14.42 -14.15
C LEU A 539 2.42 -13.66 -13.08
N PRO A 540 2.24 -13.93 -11.77
CA PRO A 540 3.07 -13.36 -10.72
C PRO A 540 4.52 -13.75 -10.92
N LEU A 541 5.44 -12.91 -10.43
CA LEU A 541 6.84 -13.32 -10.44
C LEU A 541 7.04 -14.58 -9.59
N PHE A 542 8.05 -15.37 -9.96
CA PHE A 542 8.44 -16.53 -9.18
C PHE A 542 9.92 -16.85 -9.37
N ARG A 543 10.42 -17.71 -8.48
CA ARG A 543 11.75 -18.30 -8.56
C ARG A 543 11.74 -19.74 -8.08
N THR A 544 12.69 -20.54 -8.54
CA THR A 544 12.89 -21.92 -8.07
C THR A 544 14.06 -22.05 -7.09
N ASP A 545 14.93 -21.04 -7.02
CA ASP A 545 16.08 -20.99 -6.11
C ASP A 545 15.73 -20.53 -4.68
N LYS A 546 16.71 -20.65 -3.78
CA LYS A 546 16.67 -20.09 -2.41
C LYS A 546 17.78 -19.06 -2.17
N TRP A 547 18.26 -18.39 -3.23
CA TRP A 547 19.35 -17.41 -3.17
C TRP A 547 18.79 -16.01 -2.89
N ASP A 548 18.92 -15.58 -1.65
CA ASP A 548 18.28 -14.36 -1.15
C ASP A 548 19.08 -13.08 -1.42
N TYR A 549 18.36 -11.96 -1.42
CA TYR A 549 18.93 -10.61 -1.43
C TYR A 549 19.79 -10.38 -0.17
N PRO A 550 20.97 -9.76 -0.30
CA PRO A 550 21.74 -9.34 0.87
C PRO A 550 20.95 -8.28 1.63
N GLU A 551 20.42 -8.59 2.81
CA GLU A 551 19.62 -7.65 3.59
C GLU A 551 20.47 -6.61 4.32
N ALA A 552 19.90 -5.43 4.54
CA ALA A 552 20.57 -4.39 5.32
C ALA A 552 20.75 -4.83 6.79
N PRO A 553 21.95 -4.67 7.38
CA PRO A 553 22.20 -5.01 8.77
C PRO A 553 21.44 -4.09 9.73
N TYR A 554 21.27 -4.52 10.98
CA TYR A 554 20.70 -3.69 12.03
C TYR A 554 21.76 -2.78 12.68
N ASP A 555 23.03 -3.18 12.64
CA ASP A 555 24.14 -2.35 13.11
C ASP A 555 24.52 -1.30 12.05
N VAL A 556 24.49 -0.02 12.44
CA VAL A 556 24.86 1.11 11.59
C VAL A 556 26.32 1.03 11.14
N ASN A 557 27.20 0.43 11.94
CA ASN A 557 28.62 0.26 11.60
C ASN A 557 28.83 -0.72 10.44
N GLU A 558 27.95 -1.72 10.29
CA GLU A 558 28.01 -2.70 9.21
C GLU A 558 27.43 -2.17 7.89
N MET A 559 26.63 -1.09 7.93
CA MET A 559 25.97 -0.52 6.75
C MET A 559 26.95 -0.09 5.66
N ILE A 560 28.14 0.39 6.03
CA ILE A 560 29.17 0.80 5.05
C ILE A 560 29.68 -0.43 4.29
N LYS A 561 30.01 -1.51 4.99
CA LYS A 561 30.46 -2.77 4.38
C LYS A 561 29.37 -3.37 3.50
N HIS A 562 28.13 -3.39 4.00
CA HIS A 562 26.96 -3.86 3.25
C HIS A 562 26.78 -3.11 1.92
N ARG A 563 26.83 -1.77 1.94
CA ARG A 563 26.70 -0.94 0.72
C ARG A 563 27.84 -1.19 -0.27
N LYS A 564 29.07 -1.37 0.21
CA LYS A 564 30.22 -1.73 -0.64
C LYS A 564 29.99 -3.07 -1.35
N ASN A 565 29.58 -4.09 -0.61
CA ASN A 565 29.30 -5.42 -1.18
C ASN A 565 28.18 -5.37 -2.22
N LEU A 566 27.08 -4.66 -1.94
CA LEU A 566 25.98 -4.52 -2.90
C LEU A 566 26.41 -3.79 -4.19
N ASN A 567 27.25 -2.76 -4.06
CA ASN A 567 27.79 -2.06 -5.23
C ASN A 567 28.75 -2.95 -6.04
N MET A 568 29.49 -3.83 -5.38
CA MET A 568 30.34 -4.82 -6.04
C MET A 568 29.51 -5.82 -6.84
N LEU A 569 28.45 -6.38 -6.26
CA LEU A 569 27.51 -7.27 -6.96
C LEU A 569 26.90 -6.61 -8.19
N ARG A 570 26.52 -5.33 -8.08
CA ARG A 570 25.99 -4.57 -9.23
C ARG A 570 27.05 -4.37 -10.32
N ARG A 571 28.30 -4.12 -9.96
CA ARG A 571 29.39 -4.01 -10.94
C ARG A 571 29.66 -5.35 -11.62
N GLU A 572 29.73 -6.43 -10.87
CA GLU A 572 29.89 -7.79 -11.40
C GLU A 572 28.74 -8.14 -12.36
N SER A 573 27.49 -7.82 -12.01
CA SER A 573 26.35 -8.06 -12.90
C SER A 573 26.39 -7.26 -14.21
N LYS A 574 27.06 -6.10 -14.24
CA LYS A 574 27.27 -5.33 -15.49
C LYS A 574 28.32 -5.99 -16.37
N GLU A 575 29.40 -6.47 -15.75
CA GLU A 575 30.44 -7.21 -16.45
C GLU A 575 29.87 -8.50 -17.05
N TRP A 576 29.02 -9.21 -16.29
CA TRP A 576 28.26 -10.36 -16.76
C TRP A 576 27.36 -10.05 -17.95
N ALA A 577 26.56 -8.98 -17.89
CA ALA A 577 25.73 -8.57 -19.03
C ALA A 577 26.58 -8.29 -20.28
N HIS A 578 27.73 -7.63 -20.12
CA HIS A 578 28.66 -7.35 -21.22
C HIS A 578 29.27 -8.64 -21.80
N LEU A 579 29.73 -9.55 -20.94
CA LEU A 579 30.30 -10.84 -21.36
C LEU A 579 29.26 -11.71 -22.07
N ARG A 580 28.02 -11.76 -21.57
CA ARG A 580 26.93 -12.48 -22.24
C ARG A 580 26.74 -11.98 -23.67
N ILE A 581 26.66 -10.67 -23.89
CA ILE A 581 26.46 -10.10 -25.23
C ILE A 581 27.56 -10.56 -26.20
N ILE A 582 28.81 -10.63 -25.73
CA ILE A 582 29.93 -11.14 -26.53
C ILE A 582 29.73 -12.63 -26.84
N GLN A 583 29.40 -13.44 -25.84
CA GLN A 583 29.18 -14.88 -25.99
C GLN A 583 28.00 -15.20 -26.93
N GLU A 584 26.92 -14.44 -26.84
CA GLU A 584 25.77 -14.53 -27.75
C GLU A 584 26.18 -14.21 -29.18
N ALA A 585 26.97 -13.15 -29.39
CA ALA A 585 27.50 -12.80 -30.71
C ALA A 585 28.42 -13.88 -31.29
N GLU A 586 29.33 -14.44 -30.47
CA GLU A 586 30.21 -15.54 -30.86
C GLU A 586 29.41 -16.79 -31.26
N GLN A 587 28.35 -17.10 -30.50
CA GLN A 587 27.46 -18.20 -30.80
C GLN A 587 26.73 -18.01 -32.13
N VAL A 588 26.16 -16.83 -32.37
CA VAL A 588 25.50 -16.49 -33.65
C VAL A 588 26.51 -16.62 -34.81
N LEU A 589 27.74 -16.12 -34.66
CA LEU A 589 28.78 -16.25 -35.68
C LEU A 589 29.16 -17.72 -35.95
N LYS A 590 29.21 -18.55 -34.92
CA LYS A 590 29.52 -19.99 -35.07
C LYS A 590 28.40 -20.73 -35.79
N GLU A 591 27.14 -20.44 -35.45
CA GLU A 591 25.95 -21.03 -36.08
C GLU A 591 25.85 -20.62 -37.56
N ASN A 592 26.09 -19.35 -37.89
CA ASN A 592 26.06 -18.87 -39.29
C ASN A 592 27.27 -19.33 -40.13
N LYS A 593 28.45 -19.52 -39.53
CA LYS A 593 29.61 -20.10 -40.24
C LYS A 593 29.39 -21.56 -40.65
N LEU A 594 28.48 -22.26 -39.99
CA LEU A 594 28.10 -23.63 -40.34
C LEU A 594 27.09 -23.68 -41.51
N GLU A 595 26.42 -22.57 -41.85
CA GLU A 595 25.47 -22.49 -42.97
C GLU A 595 26.10 -22.06 -44.31
N LEU A 596 27.37 -21.62 -44.31
CA LEU A 596 28.12 -21.19 -45.51
C LEU A 596 29.12 -22.26 -46.03
N LYS A 597 29.06 -23.48 -45.50
CA LYS A 597 29.74 -24.67 -46.02
C LYS A 597 28.70 -25.70 -46.43
#